data_AF-A0A849AEU1-F1
#
_entry.id   AF-A0A849AEU1-F1
#
_cell.length_a   1.000
_cell.length_b   1.000
_cell.length_c   1.000
_cell.angle_alpha   90.00
_cell.angle_beta   90.00
_cell.angle_gamma   90.00
#
_symmetry.space_group_name_H-M   'P 1'
#
loop_
_entity.id
_entity.type
_entity.pdbx_description
1 polymer ?
#
loop_
_entity_poly.entity_id
_entity_poly.type
_entity_poly.pdbx_seq_one_letter_code
_entity_poly.pdbx_strand_id
1 'polypeptide(L)'
;MTQTFLSPAQVDELVCLYEAGATLVELGEQFGVHRRTAAAHLVRRSVPIRRRGLNESHLAEAVELYAGGLSLMEVGLRFGVSQQTVRSALAVEGVTIRPSGRRTQVSA
;
A
#
# COMPACT_ATOMS: atom_id res chain seq x y z
N MET A 1 -24.14 -12.34 -3.46
CA MET A 1 -22.68 -12.22 -3.44
C MET A 1 -22.10 -13.60 -3.21
N THR A 2 -21.48 -14.20 -4.22
CA THR A 2 -20.98 -15.58 -4.15
C THR A 2 -19.66 -15.58 -3.41
N GLN A 3 -19.64 -16.10 -2.18
CA GLN A 3 -18.40 -16.33 -1.45
C GLN A 3 -17.75 -17.59 -2.03
N THR A 4 -16.82 -17.43 -2.97
CA THR A 4 -16.01 -18.54 -3.48
C THR A 4 -15.10 -19.03 -2.36
N PHE A 5 -15.38 -20.23 -1.84
CA PHE A 5 -14.52 -20.88 -0.85
C PHE A 5 -13.33 -21.51 -1.56
N LEU A 6 -12.12 -21.06 -1.23
CA LEU A 6 -10.89 -21.69 -1.67
C LEU A 6 -10.67 -23.01 -0.92
N SER A 7 -10.25 -24.04 -1.64
CA SER A 7 -9.82 -25.30 -1.03
C SER A 7 -8.55 -25.09 -0.18
N PRO A 8 -8.23 -25.99 0.76
CA PRO A 8 -7.01 -25.88 1.56
C PRO A 8 -5.75 -25.73 0.71
N ALA A 9 -5.65 -26.49 -0.39
CA ALA A 9 -4.52 -26.42 -1.32
C ALA A 9 -4.43 -25.07 -2.06
N GLN A 10 -5.56 -24.50 -2.47
CA GLN A 10 -5.59 -23.17 -3.08
C GLN A 10 -5.19 -22.08 -2.08
N VAL A 11 -5.51 -22.25 -0.79
CA VAL A 11 -5.06 -21.33 0.26
C VAL A 11 -3.54 -21.43 0.45
N ASP A 12 -2.97 -22.63 0.39
CA ASP A 12 -1.51 -22.82 0.47
C ASP A 12 -0.79 -22.20 -0.72
N GLU A 13 -1.32 -22.38 -1.93
CA GLU A 13 -0.80 -21.74 -3.14
C GLU A 13 -0.91 -20.21 -3.07
N LEU A 14 -2.03 -19.68 -2.58
CA LEU A 14 -2.24 -18.26 -2.36
C LEU A 14 -1.21 -17.67 -1.39
N VAL A 15 -0.88 -18.38 -0.31
CA VAL A 15 0.16 -17.98 0.64
C VAL A 15 1.53 -17.96 -0.05
N CYS A 16 1.89 -19.02 -0.77
CA CYS A 16 3.17 -19.11 -1.48
C CYS A 16 3.36 -17.96 -2.48
N LEU A 17 2.34 -17.67 -3.29
CA LEU A 17 2.37 -16.57 -4.26
C LEU A 17 2.46 -15.21 -3.58
N TYR A 18 1.75 -15.02 -2.46
CA TYR A 18 1.84 -13.81 -1.67
C TYR A 18 3.27 -13.60 -1.14
N GLU A 19 3.86 -14.63 -0.56
CA GLU A 19 5.23 -14.62 -0.06
C GLU A 19 6.24 -14.33 -1.19
N ALA A 20 6.01 -14.88 -2.38
CA ALA A 20 6.81 -14.64 -3.58
C ALA A 20 6.72 -13.20 -4.13
N GLY A 21 5.76 -12.38 -3.68
CA GLY A 21 5.65 -10.97 -4.08
C GLY A 21 4.29 -10.55 -4.62
N ALA A 22 3.39 -11.50 -4.88
CA ALA A 22 2.09 -11.19 -5.47
C ALA A 22 1.26 -10.28 -4.56
N THR A 23 0.52 -9.37 -5.17
CA THR A 23 -0.37 -8.44 -4.50
C THR A 23 -1.73 -9.07 -4.22
N LEU A 24 -2.46 -8.53 -3.25
CA LEU A 24 -3.84 -8.97 -2.97
C LEU A 24 -4.79 -8.79 -4.16
N VAL A 25 -4.45 -7.91 -5.11
CA VAL A 25 -5.24 -7.70 -6.34
C VAL A 25 -4.96 -8.84 -7.31
N GLU A 26 -3.69 -9.10 -7.62
CA GLU A 26 -3.28 -10.22 -8.49
C GLU A 26 -3.78 -11.56 -7.95
N LEU A 27 -3.66 -11.79 -6.63
CA LEU A 27 -4.22 -12.99 -5.99
C LEU A 27 -5.75 -13.06 -6.10
N GLY A 28 -6.43 -11.92 -6.03
CA GLY A 28 -7.88 -11.88 -6.21
C GLY A 28 -8.29 -12.29 -7.63
N GLU A 29 -7.57 -11.77 -8.63
CA GLU A 29 -7.79 -12.08 -10.04
C GLU A 29 -7.46 -13.55 -10.35
N GLN A 30 -6.32 -14.06 -9.87
CA GLN A 30 -5.86 -15.42 -10.13
C GLN A 30 -6.78 -16.48 -9.51
N PHE A 31 -7.28 -16.26 -8.30
CA PHE A 31 -8.13 -17.22 -7.58
C PHE A 31 -9.63 -16.94 -7.75
N GLY A 32 -10.01 -15.91 -8.50
CA GLY A 32 -11.41 -15.53 -8.70
C GLY A 32 -12.11 -15.09 -7.41
N VAL A 33 -11.36 -14.47 -6.49
CA VAL A 33 -11.86 -14.00 -5.20
C VAL A 33 -11.69 -12.50 -5.04
N HIS A 34 -12.52 -11.88 -4.20
CA HIS A 34 -12.31 -10.49 -3.87
C HIS A 34 -11.00 -10.31 -3.08
N ARG A 35 -10.25 -9.22 -3.30
CA ARG A 35 -8.98 -8.93 -2.59
C ARG A 35 -9.08 -9.03 -1.05
N ARG A 36 -10.26 -8.68 -0.50
CA ARG A 36 -10.54 -8.80 0.95
C ARG A 36 -10.64 -10.26 1.40
N THR A 37 -11.15 -11.15 0.55
CA THR A 37 -11.20 -12.59 0.81
C THR A 37 -9.81 -13.18 0.78
N ALA A 38 -8.98 -12.82 -0.22
CA ALA A 38 -7.57 -13.21 -0.25
C ALA A 38 -6.83 -12.77 1.03
N ALA A 39 -7.02 -11.51 1.46
CA ALA A 39 -6.46 -11.01 2.71
C ALA A 39 -6.96 -11.79 3.94
N ALA A 40 -8.24 -12.14 4.00
CA ALA A 40 -8.79 -12.92 5.11
C ALA A 40 -8.17 -14.33 5.20
N HIS A 41 -7.87 -14.97 4.05
CA HIS A 41 -7.17 -16.25 4.04
C HIS A 41 -5.74 -16.14 4.59
N LEU A 42 -4.99 -15.09 4.19
CA LEU A 42 -3.65 -14.84 4.71
C LEU A 42 -3.66 -14.61 6.23
N VAL A 43 -4.56 -13.77 6.74
CA VAL A 43 -4.70 -13.51 8.18
C VAL A 43 -5.03 -14.80 8.95
N ARG A 44 -5.92 -15.64 8.44
CA ARG A 44 -6.26 -16.94 9.06
C ARG A 44 -5.07 -17.91 9.09
N ARG A 45 -4.13 -17.78 8.16
CA ARG A 45 -2.86 -18.54 8.14
C ARG A 45 -1.74 -17.85 8.92
N SER A 46 -2.06 -16.80 9.69
CA SER A 46 -1.08 -15.99 10.43
C SER A 46 -0.02 -15.34 9.54
N VAL A 47 -0.30 -15.19 8.23
CA VAL A 47 0.57 -14.47 7.31
C VAL A 47 0.27 -12.97 7.44
N PRO A 48 1.23 -12.15 7.89
CA PRO A 48 0.99 -10.72 8.08
C PRO A 48 0.71 -10.05 6.73
N ILE A 49 -0.36 -9.26 6.69
CA ILE A 49 -0.66 -8.46 5.50
C ILE A 49 0.38 -7.35 5.40
N ARG A 50 1.23 -7.45 4.38
CA ARG A 50 2.08 -6.36 3.88
C ARG A 50 1.19 -5.14 3.66
N ARG A 51 1.32 -4.16 4.55
CA ARG A 51 0.68 -2.87 4.36
C ARG A 51 1.36 -2.19 3.17
N ARG A 52 0.62 -2.04 2.07
CA ARG A 52 1.03 -1.10 1.00
C ARG A 52 0.78 0.31 1.52
N GLY A 53 1.86 1.01 1.83
CA GLY A 53 1.84 2.36 2.39
C GLY A 53 3.16 2.67 3.09
N LEU A 54 3.28 3.89 3.62
CA LEU A 54 4.29 4.19 4.61
C LEU A 54 3.95 3.37 5.86
N ASN A 55 4.78 2.36 6.18
CA ASN A 55 4.73 1.72 7.50
C ASN A 55 5.24 2.73 8.54
N GLU A 56 5.05 2.46 9.84
CA GLU A 56 5.45 3.40 10.91
C GLU A 56 6.93 3.79 10.82
N SER A 57 7.79 2.84 10.42
CA SER A 57 9.22 3.08 10.19
C SER A 57 9.49 4.08 9.06
N HIS A 58 8.82 3.94 7.92
CA HIS A 58 8.95 4.85 6.77
C HIS A 58 8.21 6.16 6.99
N LEU A 59 7.20 6.19 7.87
CA LEU A 59 6.40 7.37 8.14
C LEU A 59 7.25 8.47 8.80
N ALA A 60 8.05 8.13 9.80
CA ALA A 60 8.99 9.08 10.41
C ALA A 60 9.95 9.66 9.36
N GLU A 61 10.51 8.81 8.49
CA GLU A 61 11.39 9.26 7.41
C GLU A 61 10.65 10.14 6.38
N ALA A 62 9.41 9.80 6.03
CA ALA A 62 8.58 10.60 5.14
C ALA A 62 8.23 11.98 5.72
N VAL A 63 8.03 12.08 7.04
CA VAL A 63 7.84 13.35 7.75
C VAL A 63 9.09 14.20 7.63
N GLU A 64 10.27 13.64 7.93
CA GLU A 64 11.55 14.34 7.83
C GLU A 64 11.83 14.82 6.40
N LEU A 65 11.61 13.97 5.40
CA LEU A 65 11.80 14.31 3.99
C LEU A 65 10.86 15.45 3.54
N TYR A 66 9.60 15.39 3.97
CA TYR A 66 8.63 16.44 3.67
C TYR A 66 8.97 17.77 4.37
N ALA A 67 9.36 17.71 5.64
CA ALA A 67 9.83 18.86 6.41
C ALA A 67 11.07 19.50 5.75
N GLY A 68 11.99 18.66 5.27
CA GLY A 68 13.20 19.03 4.53
C GLY A 68 12.94 19.63 3.14
N GLY A 69 11.68 19.69 2.68
CA GLY A 69 11.29 20.45 1.50
C GLY A 69 10.89 19.62 0.29
N LEU A 70 10.95 18.28 0.36
CA LEU A 70 10.44 17.44 -0.72
C LEU A 70 8.93 17.58 -0.84
N SER A 71 8.44 17.54 -2.07
CA SER A 71 7.01 17.45 -2.35
C SER A 71 6.45 16.07 -1.98
N LEU A 72 5.14 15.99 -1.75
CA LEU A 72 4.44 14.72 -1.50
C LEU A 72 4.66 13.69 -2.62
N MET A 73 4.87 14.14 -3.86
CA MET A 73 5.17 13.27 -4.99
C MET A 73 6.58 12.68 -4.87
N GLU A 74 7.59 13.50 -4.60
CA GLU A 74 8.98 13.04 -4.46
C GLU A 74 9.14 12.08 -3.27
N VAL A 75 8.47 12.38 -2.16
CA VAL A 75 8.40 11.46 -1.01
C VAL A 75 7.74 10.15 -1.43
N GLY A 76 6.61 10.21 -2.15
CA GLY A 76 5.91 9.01 -2.63
C GLY A 76 6.77 8.13 -3.53
N LEU A 77 7.52 8.73 -4.45
CA LEU A 77 8.45 8.01 -5.33
C LEU A 77 9.54 7.28 -4.55
N ARG A 78 10.09 7.88 -3.49
CA ARG A 78 11.13 7.24 -2.65
C ARG A 78 10.62 5.98 -1.95
N PHE A 79 9.36 5.97 -1.53
CA PHE A 79 8.76 4.83 -0.82
C PHE A 79 7.89 3.93 -1.69
N GLY A 80 7.83 4.18 -3.00
CA GLY A 80 7.00 3.42 -3.94
C GLY A 80 5.49 3.54 -3.68
N VAL A 81 5.04 4.67 -3.12
CA VAL A 81 3.63 4.94 -2.80
C VAL A 81 3.12 6.18 -3.55
N SER A 82 1.80 6.30 -3.71
CA SER A 82 1.22 7.47 -4.38
C SER A 82 1.36 8.74 -3.52
N GLN A 83 1.38 9.93 -4.14
CA GLN A 83 1.38 11.19 -3.39
C GLN A 83 0.20 11.29 -2.40
N GLN A 84 -0.93 10.66 -2.73
CA GLN A 84 -2.14 10.69 -1.91
C GLN A 84 -1.99 9.78 -0.70
N THR A 85 -1.28 8.67 -0.84
CA THR A 85 -0.89 7.80 0.27
C THR A 85 0.00 8.55 1.25
N VAL A 86 1.00 9.30 0.75
CA VAL A 86 1.86 10.14 1.59
C VAL A 86 1.04 11.23 2.28
N ARG A 87 0.17 11.93 1.54
CA ARG A 87 -0.69 12.98 2.10
C ARG A 87 -1.54 12.47 3.26
N SER A 88 -2.22 11.33 3.07
CA SER A 88 -3.06 10.74 4.10
C SER A 88 -2.24 10.29 5.31
N ALA A 89 -1.07 9.70 5.09
CA ALA A 89 -0.21 9.24 6.18
C ALA A 89 0.32 10.42 7.02
N LEU A 90 0.82 11.48 6.37
CA LEU A 90 1.28 12.69 7.05
C LEU A 90 0.15 13.41 7.80
N ALA A 91 -1.06 13.43 7.24
CA ALA A 91 -2.22 14.03 7.90
C ALA A 91 -2.65 13.27 9.17
N VAL A 92 -2.52 11.94 9.18
CA VAL A 92 -2.76 11.11 10.38
C VAL A 92 -1.76 11.44 11.50
N GLU A 93 -0.50 11.73 11.15
CA GLU A 93 0.52 12.20 12.10
C GLU A 93 0.38 13.67 12.50
N GLY A 94 -0.66 14.37 12.04
CA GLY A 94 -0.88 15.78 12.34
C GLY A 94 0.07 16.74 11.62
N VAL A 95 0.83 16.27 10.61
CA VAL A 95 1.67 17.14 9.79
C VAL A 95 0.79 18.04 8.93
N THR A 96 0.97 19.35 9.11
CA THR A 96 0.25 20.34 8.30
C THR A 96 0.75 20.30 6.87
N ILE A 97 -0.12 19.91 5.94
CA ILE A 97 0.19 19.87 4.52
C ILE A 97 0.24 21.29 3.97
N ARG A 98 1.42 21.68 3.46
CA ARG A 98 1.65 22.94 2.75
C ARG A 98 0.57 23.11 1.66
N PRO A 99 0.03 24.33 1.48
CA PRO A 99 -0.91 24.60 0.41
C PRO A 99 -0.27 24.22 -0.92
N SER A 100 -1.05 23.61 -1.82
CA SER A 100 -0.51 23.20 -3.12
C SER A 100 -0.01 24.44 -3.85
N GLY A 101 1.31 24.59 -3.98
CA GLY A 101 1.88 25.52 -4.93
C GLY A 101 1.32 25.17 -6.31
N ARG A 102 0.75 26.16 -7.00
CA ARG A 102 0.31 26.02 -8.40
C ARG A 102 1.43 25.30 -9.16
N ARG A 103 1.13 24.18 -9.82
CA ARG A 103 2.11 23.48 -10.67
C ARG A 103 2.52 24.45 -11.79
N THR A 104 3.67 25.09 -11.67
CA THR A 104 4.37 25.60 -12.84
C THR A 104 4.84 24.36 -13.59
N GLN A 105 4.15 24.07 -14.69
CA GLN A 105 4.62 23.11 -15.68
C GLN A 105 5.99 23.64 -16.14
N VAL A 106 7.07 23.00 -15.71
CA VAL A 106 8.34 23.17 -16.41
C VAL A 106 8.23 22.27 -17.64
N SER A 107 7.80 22.88 -18.74
CA SER A 107 7.88 22.32 -20.07
C SER A 107 9.36 22.10 -20.40
N ALA A 108 9.70 20.88 -20.82
CA ALA A 108 10.87 20.62 -21.65
C ALA A 108 10.43 20.57 -23.11
#